data_AF-A0A8X6KH70-F1
#
_entry.id   AF-A0A8X6KH70-F1
#
_cell.length_a   1.000
_cell.length_b   1.000
_cell.length_c   1.000
_cell.angle_alpha   90.00
_cell.angle_beta   90.00
_cell.angle_gamma   90.00
#
_symmetry.space_group_name_H-M   'P 1'
#
loop_
_entity.id
_entity.type
_entity.pdbx_description
1 polymer ?
#
loop_
_entity_poly.entity_id
_entity_poly.type
_entity_poly.pdbx_seq_one_letter_code
_entity_poly.pdbx_strand_id
1 'polypeptide(L)'
;MKIVNKIKCNAKNDRIFRQMCQNNDEQFIRLLLHTEVRWLSKGVCLTRFVALYASIIQFLEENDEIDLCHELKIVKNDAFYLANIFKRFEDVNLQLQGAFKTLICCKNTVSLFIEKLHIFRRNLLKKEFHQFPNLFSIKEDITPEEIERFSDHIKQLALDMKVRFNDILNFKISNWMFNPFTVDVNEVDIVFQEEILELKYDEESKNSFNKHGIAKLWQNKKMPKLYPKMWENMKNILIPFPTSYLVESGFSAVNNIMSKQRNRLNITERGDFRLFLTKIEPDMNEIISKHQAQGSH
;
A
#
# COMPACT_ATOMS: atom_id res chain seq x y z
N MET A 1 6.75 -9.88 19.43
CA MET A 1 6.69 -11.10 18.58
C MET A 1 6.74 -12.41 19.35
N LYS A 2 7.70 -12.62 20.28
CA LYS A 2 7.78 -13.83 21.11
C LYS A 2 6.46 -14.15 21.83
N ILE A 3 5.83 -13.15 22.44
CA ILE A 3 4.54 -13.28 23.14
C ILE A 3 3.41 -13.74 22.22
N VAL A 4 3.30 -13.14 21.03
CA VAL A 4 2.31 -13.55 20.01
C VAL A 4 2.51 -15.02 19.64
N ASN A 5 3.74 -15.47 19.42
CA ASN A 5 4.03 -16.87 19.10
C ASN A 5 3.72 -17.79 20.30
N LYS A 6 4.03 -17.39 21.53
CA LYS A 6 3.71 -18.17 22.74
C LYS A 6 2.20 -18.39 22.90
N ILE A 7 1.39 -17.36 22.64
CA ILE A 7 -0.07 -17.45 22.71
C ILE A 7 -0.63 -18.22 21.52
N LYS A 8 -0.16 -17.94 20.29
CA LYS A 8 -0.75 -18.47 19.06
C LYS A 8 -0.25 -19.83 18.61
N CYS A 9 1.00 -20.19 18.89
CA CYS A 9 1.55 -21.47 18.46
C CYS A 9 1.06 -22.63 19.33
N ASN A 10 0.55 -22.36 20.54
CA ASN A 10 -0.04 -23.36 21.42
C ASN A 10 -1.58 -23.29 21.34
N ALA A 11 -2.21 -24.37 20.87
CA ALA A 11 -3.66 -24.45 20.71
C ALA A 11 -4.45 -24.27 22.03
N LYS A 12 -3.87 -24.68 23.17
CA LYS A 12 -4.47 -24.46 24.49
C LYS A 12 -4.47 -22.97 24.83
N ASN A 13 -3.31 -22.32 24.68
CA ASN A 13 -3.17 -20.89 24.98
C ASN A 13 -4.04 -20.03 24.06
N ASP A 14 -4.14 -20.34 22.77
CA ASP A 14 -5.03 -19.62 21.84
C ASP A 14 -6.51 -19.74 22.24
N ARG A 15 -6.94 -20.93 22.72
CA ARG A 15 -8.31 -21.14 23.20
C ARG A 15 -8.60 -20.36 24.48
N ILE A 16 -7.69 -20.43 25.46
CA ILE A 16 -7.84 -19.71 26.75
C ILE A 16 -7.83 -18.20 26.52
N PHE A 17 -6.85 -17.70 25.76
CA PHE A 17 -6.76 -16.28 25.43
C PHE A 17 -7.99 -15.78 24.68
N ARG A 18 -8.53 -16.57 23.75
CA ARG A 18 -9.77 -16.22 23.04
C ARG A 18 -10.95 -16.06 24.01
N GLN A 19 -11.09 -16.97 24.96
CA GLN A 19 -12.17 -16.92 25.94
C GLN A 19 -12.01 -15.72 26.88
N MET A 20 -10.79 -15.41 27.31
CA MET A 20 -10.47 -14.21 28.07
C MET A 20 -10.87 -12.94 27.31
N CYS A 21 -10.47 -12.81 26.03
CA CYS A 21 -10.87 -11.66 25.22
C CYS A 21 -12.39 -11.53 25.05
N GLN A 22 -13.13 -12.64 25.01
CA GLN A 22 -14.59 -12.60 24.97
C GLN A 22 -15.19 -12.14 26.30
N ASN A 23 -14.63 -12.57 27.43
CA ASN A 23 -15.09 -12.16 28.76
C ASN A 23 -14.78 -10.68 29.05
N ASN A 24 -13.70 -10.16 28.46
CA ASN A 24 -13.27 -8.76 28.61
C ASN A 24 -13.93 -7.81 27.60
N ASP A 25 -14.91 -8.30 26.80
CA ASP A 25 -15.57 -7.54 25.74
C ASP A 25 -14.60 -6.86 24.75
N GLU A 26 -13.49 -7.53 24.45
CA GLU A 26 -12.44 -6.99 23.58
C GLU A 26 -12.89 -6.86 22.12
N GLN A 27 -12.43 -5.81 21.45
CA GLN A 27 -12.69 -5.60 20.02
C GLN A 27 -12.19 -6.78 19.16
N PHE A 28 -11.10 -7.43 19.58
CA PHE A 28 -10.52 -8.57 18.89
C PHE A 28 -10.42 -9.78 19.81
N ILE A 29 -11.06 -10.88 19.42
CA ILE A 29 -11.03 -12.11 20.20
C ILE A 29 -9.76 -12.96 19.99
N ARG A 30 -8.85 -12.56 19.10
CA ARG A 30 -7.69 -13.38 18.68
C ARG A 30 -6.54 -12.53 18.14
N LEU A 31 -5.32 -12.79 18.60
CA LEU A 31 -4.10 -12.25 17.98
C LEU A 31 -3.92 -12.72 16.52
N LEU A 32 -2.96 -12.14 15.81
CA LEU A 32 -2.56 -12.58 14.47
C LEU A 32 -1.15 -13.15 14.55
N LEU A 33 -0.96 -14.35 14.01
CA LEU A 33 0.36 -14.94 13.91
C LEU A 33 1.11 -14.19 12.80
N HIS A 34 2.28 -13.66 13.13
CA HIS A 34 3.14 -13.05 12.13
C HIS A 34 3.84 -14.16 11.34
N THR A 35 3.57 -14.21 10.04
CA THR A 35 4.39 -14.93 9.09
C THR A 35 5.34 -13.94 8.43
N GLU A 36 6.62 -14.28 8.29
CA GLU A 36 7.65 -13.40 7.68
C GLU A 36 7.34 -12.94 6.24
N VAL A 37 6.30 -13.51 5.63
CA VAL A 37 6.02 -13.40 4.20
C VAL A 37 5.50 -12.01 3.77
N ARG A 38 4.98 -11.12 4.64
CA ARG A 38 4.54 -9.77 4.20
C ARG A 38 4.63 -8.72 5.31
N TRP A 39 5.35 -7.63 5.05
CA TRP A 39 5.32 -6.35 5.79
C TRP A 39 3.92 -5.85 6.22
N LEU A 40 2.90 -5.98 5.37
CA LEU A 40 1.50 -5.65 5.72
C LEU A 40 0.99 -6.46 6.92
N SER A 41 1.46 -7.69 7.11
CA SER A 41 1.08 -8.50 8.27
C SER A 41 1.65 -7.98 9.58
N LYS A 42 2.81 -7.31 9.58
CA LYS A 42 3.44 -6.75 10.79
C LYS A 42 2.61 -5.61 11.36
N GLY A 43 2.16 -4.68 10.51
CA GLY A 43 1.37 -3.53 10.96
C GLY A 43 0.01 -3.93 11.52
N VAL A 44 -0.69 -4.84 10.85
CA VAL A 44 -1.98 -5.35 11.33
C VAL A 44 -1.81 -6.18 12.61
N CYS A 45 -0.77 -7.01 12.69
CA CYS A 45 -0.44 -7.75 13.90
C CYS A 45 -0.16 -6.82 15.09
N LEU A 46 0.67 -5.80 14.89
CA LEU A 46 1.03 -4.85 15.94
C LEU A 46 -0.14 -3.98 16.38
N THR A 47 -0.99 -3.53 15.44
CA THR A 47 -2.21 -2.79 15.75
C THR A 47 -3.14 -3.61 16.64
N ARG A 48 -3.34 -4.89 16.30
CA ARG A 48 -4.17 -5.79 17.12
C ARG A 48 -3.51 -6.12 18.46
N PHE A 49 -2.19 -6.26 18.48
CA PHE A 49 -1.44 -6.49 19.70
C PHE A 49 -1.62 -5.33 20.71
N VAL A 50 -1.54 -4.08 20.22
CA VAL A 50 -1.76 -2.89 21.04
C VAL A 50 -3.22 -2.81 21.52
N ALA A 51 -4.18 -3.13 20.66
CA ALA A 51 -5.60 -3.16 21.06
C ALA A 51 -5.88 -4.16 22.18
N LEU A 52 -5.18 -5.30 22.19
CA LEU A 52 -5.33 -6.36 23.20
C LEU A 52 -4.30 -6.29 24.32
N TYR A 53 -3.58 -5.18 24.47
CA TYR A 53 -2.45 -5.09 25.40
C TYR A 53 -2.84 -5.45 26.83
N ALA A 54 -3.97 -4.94 27.33
CA ALA A 54 -4.47 -5.23 28.69
C ALA A 54 -4.74 -6.73 28.89
N SER A 55 -5.51 -7.35 27.98
CA SER A 55 -5.76 -8.80 28.01
C SER A 55 -4.49 -9.64 27.86
N ILE A 56 -3.49 -9.17 27.10
CA ILE A 56 -2.20 -9.86 26.99
C ILE A 56 -1.44 -9.84 28.32
N ILE A 57 -1.41 -8.70 29.00
CA ILE A 57 -0.77 -8.57 30.32
C ILE A 57 -1.45 -9.50 31.33
N GLN A 58 -2.78 -9.45 31.39
CA GLN A 58 -3.58 -10.33 32.25
C GLN A 58 -3.28 -11.81 31.96
N PHE A 59 -3.25 -12.20 30.68
CA PHE A 59 -2.93 -13.57 30.29
C PHE A 59 -1.53 -14.01 30.74
N LEU A 60 -0.52 -13.15 30.63
CA LEU A 60 0.84 -13.49 31.05
C LEU A 60 0.94 -13.63 32.57
N GLU A 61 0.24 -12.78 33.33
CA GLU A 61 0.19 -12.84 34.78
C GLU A 61 -0.52 -14.11 35.27
N GLU A 62 -1.65 -14.50 34.65
CA GLU A 62 -2.38 -15.73 35.01
C GLU A 62 -1.67 -17.04 34.63
N ASN A 63 -0.66 -16.98 33.75
CA ASN A 63 0.11 -18.15 33.32
C ASN A 63 1.54 -18.17 33.91
N ASP A 64 1.81 -17.37 34.93
CA ASP A 64 3.11 -17.26 35.62
C ASP A 64 4.29 -16.86 34.69
N GLU A 65 4.02 -16.15 33.59
CA GLU A 65 5.04 -15.68 32.63
C GLU A 65 5.57 -14.30 33.04
N ILE A 66 6.13 -14.21 34.26
CA ILE A 66 6.52 -12.96 34.94
C ILE A 66 7.57 -12.18 34.13
N ASP A 67 8.61 -12.86 33.65
CA ASP A 67 9.71 -12.22 32.89
C ASP A 67 9.20 -11.58 31.59
N LEU A 68 8.36 -12.30 30.85
CA LEU A 68 7.76 -11.79 29.60
C LEU A 68 6.80 -10.63 29.86
N CYS A 69 6.06 -10.68 30.98
CA CYS A 69 5.18 -9.58 31.39
C CYS A 69 6.01 -8.32 31.71
N HIS A 70 7.10 -8.47 32.47
CA HIS A 70 8.00 -7.37 32.80
C HIS A 70 8.67 -6.77 31.56
N GLU A 71 9.23 -7.60 30.67
CA GLU A 71 9.78 -7.15 29.39
C GLU A 71 8.74 -6.40 28.55
N LEU A 72 7.49 -6.88 28.51
CA LEU A 72 6.42 -6.24 27.74
C LEU A 72 6.01 -4.88 28.33
N LYS A 73 6.02 -4.74 29.65
CA LYS A 73 5.76 -3.45 30.34
C LYS A 73 6.83 -2.43 29.99
N ILE A 74 8.11 -2.83 29.92
CA ILE A 74 9.22 -1.95 29.52
C ILE A 74 9.03 -1.41 28.09
N VAL A 75 8.67 -2.27 27.13
CA VAL A 75 8.55 -1.87 25.71
C VAL A 75 7.16 -1.36 25.31
N LYS A 76 6.29 -1.07 26.29
CA LYS A 76 4.89 -0.64 26.05
C LYS A 76 4.83 0.56 25.11
N ASN A 77 5.52 1.64 25.48
CA ASN A 77 5.45 2.91 24.76
C ASN A 77 5.99 2.77 23.34
N ASP A 78 7.07 2.00 23.18
CA ASP A 78 7.64 1.63 21.87
C ASP A 78 6.63 0.88 20.99
N ALA A 79 5.92 -0.11 21.54
CA ALA A 79 4.93 -0.87 20.80
C ALA A 79 3.76 0.01 20.32
N PHE A 80 3.27 0.90 21.17
CA PHE A 80 2.18 1.84 20.86
C PHE A 80 2.60 2.87 19.80
N TYR A 81 3.80 3.43 19.94
CA TYR A 81 4.42 4.31 18.94
C TYR A 81 4.55 3.61 17.57
N LEU A 82 5.19 2.43 17.56
CA LEU A 82 5.43 1.68 16.34
C LEU A 82 4.10 1.27 15.68
N ALA A 83 3.07 0.90 16.44
CA ALA A 83 1.76 0.60 15.88
C ALA A 83 1.20 1.77 15.06
N ASN A 84 1.37 3.02 15.53
CA ASN A 84 0.97 4.19 14.75
C ASN A 84 1.84 4.37 13.49
N ILE A 85 3.16 4.22 13.58
CA ILE A 85 4.06 4.32 12.41
C ILE A 85 3.74 3.26 11.36
N PHE A 86 3.59 2.00 11.76
CA PHE A 86 3.23 0.91 10.86
C PHE A 86 1.87 1.12 10.20
N LYS A 87 0.90 1.70 10.93
CA LYS A 87 -0.38 2.07 10.33
C LYS A 87 -0.21 3.11 9.22
N ARG A 88 0.67 4.11 9.41
CA ARG A 88 0.96 5.09 8.35
C ARG A 88 1.63 4.46 7.13
N PHE A 89 2.54 3.50 7.34
CA PHE A 89 3.12 2.74 6.23
C PHE A 89 2.08 1.93 5.47
N GLU A 90 1.14 1.29 6.18
CA GLU A 90 0.03 0.58 5.55
C GLU A 90 -0.81 1.53 4.68
N ASP A 91 -1.15 2.73 5.18
CA ASP A 91 -1.93 3.71 4.42
C ASP A 91 -1.19 4.14 3.13
N VAL A 92 0.12 4.36 3.21
CA VAL A 92 0.97 4.67 2.04
C VAL A 92 1.02 3.48 1.07
N ASN A 93 1.17 2.26 1.58
CA ASN A 93 1.20 1.07 0.75
C ASN A 93 -0.11 0.87 0.01
N LEU A 94 -1.25 1.08 0.66
CA LEU A 94 -2.56 1.04 0.02
C LEU A 94 -2.68 2.10 -1.08
N GLN A 95 -2.11 3.29 -0.88
CA GLN A 95 -2.06 4.34 -1.92
C GLN A 95 -1.15 3.97 -3.10
N LEU A 96 -0.10 3.19 -2.87
CA LEU A 96 0.82 2.69 -3.91
C LEU A 96 0.31 1.40 -4.59
N GLN A 97 -0.65 0.71 -3.98
CA GLN A 97 -1.27 -0.49 -4.52
C GLN A 97 -2.45 -0.16 -5.45
N GLY A 98 -2.75 -1.11 -6.34
CA GLY A 98 -3.86 -1.02 -7.28
C GLY A 98 -3.40 -0.90 -8.73
N ALA A 99 -4.34 -1.18 -9.64
CA ALA A 99 -4.10 -1.04 -11.07
C ALA A 99 -3.94 0.44 -11.46
N PHE A 100 -3.20 0.69 -12.55
CA PHE A 100 -3.02 2.01 -13.16
C PHE A 100 -2.29 3.07 -12.30
N LYS A 101 -1.44 2.64 -11.36
CA LYS A 101 -0.53 3.55 -10.65
C LYS A 101 0.61 3.98 -11.57
N THR A 102 0.75 5.28 -11.78
CA THR A 102 1.82 5.88 -12.58
C THR A 102 2.99 6.29 -11.70
N LEU A 103 4.16 6.52 -12.30
CA LEU A 103 5.33 7.06 -11.59
C LEU A 103 5.03 8.41 -10.91
N ILE A 104 4.17 9.24 -11.53
CA ILE A 104 3.69 10.50 -10.95
C ILE A 104 2.96 10.24 -9.62
N CYS A 105 2.02 9.28 -9.61
CA CYS A 105 1.28 8.94 -8.40
C CYS A 105 2.22 8.46 -7.29
N CYS A 106 3.20 7.62 -7.63
CA CYS A 106 4.18 7.10 -6.68
C CYS A 106 5.05 8.22 -6.10
N LYS A 107 5.60 9.10 -6.95
CA LYS A 107 6.38 10.25 -6.49
C LYS A 107 5.57 11.14 -5.56
N ASN A 108 4.35 11.52 -5.94
CA ASN A 108 3.50 12.37 -5.10
C ASN A 108 3.18 11.72 -3.76
N THR A 109 2.88 10.42 -3.75
CA THR A 109 2.57 9.66 -2.53
C THR A 109 3.77 9.62 -1.59
N VAL A 110 4.96 9.31 -2.10
CA VAL A 110 6.20 9.26 -1.32
C VAL A 110 6.60 10.65 -0.81
N SER A 111 6.58 11.67 -1.67
CA SER A 111 6.86 13.06 -1.29
C SER A 111 5.92 13.54 -0.18
N LEU A 112 4.61 13.32 -0.34
CA LEU A 112 3.62 13.69 0.66
C LEU A 112 3.87 12.96 1.99
N PHE A 113 4.24 11.69 1.95
CA PHE A 113 4.53 10.94 3.16
C PHE A 113 5.77 11.48 3.90
N ILE A 114 6.83 11.81 3.18
CA ILE A 114 8.03 12.45 3.76
C ILE A 114 7.67 13.77 4.44
N GLU A 115 6.87 14.62 3.80
CA GLU A 115 6.40 15.87 4.39
C GLU A 115 5.52 15.64 5.63
N LYS A 116 4.66 14.61 5.60
CA LYS A 116 3.88 14.18 6.78
C LYS A 116 4.78 13.76 7.94
N LEU A 117 5.87 13.03 7.69
CA LEU A 117 6.83 12.67 8.74
C LEU A 117 7.43 13.91 9.41
N HIS A 118 7.76 14.96 8.64
CA HIS A 118 8.24 16.23 9.20
C HIS A 118 7.18 16.91 10.09
N ILE A 119 5.91 16.91 9.68
CA ILE A 119 4.79 17.41 10.48
C ILE A 119 4.62 16.59 11.76
N PHE A 120 4.64 15.26 11.65
CA PHE A 120 4.47 14.35 12.79
C PHE A 120 5.55 14.57 13.83
N ARG A 121 6.82 14.69 13.41
CA ARG A 121 7.93 15.01 14.29
C ARG A 121 7.72 16.33 15.02
N ARG A 122 7.36 17.39 14.30
CA ARG A 122 7.15 18.73 14.88
C ARG A 122 6.04 18.72 15.93
N ASN A 123 4.93 18.05 15.66
CA ASN A 123 3.79 17.99 16.57
C ASN A 123 4.08 17.10 17.78
N LEU A 124 4.82 16.00 17.58
CA LEU A 124 5.26 15.13 18.67
C LEU A 124 6.15 15.88 19.67
N LEU A 125 7.09 16.70 19.19
CA LEU A 125 7.92 17.56 20.05
C LEU A 125 7.10 18.61 20.83
N LYS A 126 5.96 19.04 20.28
CA LYS A 126 4.99 19.92 20.96
C LYS A 126 4.08 19.18 21.93
N LYS A 127 4.24 17.87 22.10
CA LYS A 127 3.34 17.00 22.88
C LYS A 127 1.90 16.97 22.34
N GLU A 128 1.73 17.18 21.04
CA GLU A 128 0.45 17.06 20.35
C GLU A 128 0.33 15.67 19.71
N PHE A 129 -0.48 14.80 20.30
CA PHE A 129 -0.59 13.39 19.87
C PHE A 129 -1.78 13.09 18.96
N HIS A 130 -2.43 14.09 18.37
CA HIS A 130 -3.63 13.90 17.52
C HIS A 130 -3.35 12.96 16.33
N GLN A 131 -2.12 12.99 15.79
CA GLN A 131 -1.69 12.11 14.70
C GLN A 131 -1.26 10.71 15.17
N PHE A 132 -1.24 10.45 16.48
CA PHE A 132 -0.80 9.22 17.12
C PHE A 132 -1.87 8.70 18.10
N PRO A 133 -2.99 8.13 17.61
CA PRO A 133 -4.09 7.70 18.48
C PRO A 133 -3.69 6.71 19.59
N ASN A 134 -2.71 5.83 19.32
CA ASN A 134 -2.27 4.86 20.32
C ASN A 134 -1.44 5.57 21.38
N LEU A 135 -0.48 6.42 21.00
CA LEU A 135 0.26 7.22 21.98
C LEU A 135 -0.64 8.17 22.77
N PHE A 136 -1.67 8.74 22.16
CA PHE A 136 -2.62 9.59 22.85
C PHE A 136 -3.33 8.83 24.00
N SER A 137 -3.62 7.54 23.82
CA SER A 137 -4.23 6.71 24.88
C SER A 137 -3.34 6.48 26.09
N ILE A 138 -2.01 6.61 25.94
CA ILE A 138 -1.01 6.41 26.99
C ILE A 138 -0.20 7.68 27.26
N LYS A 139 -0.74 8.86 26.92
CA LYS A 139 -0.01 10.15 26.95
C LYS A 139 0.62 10.49 28.31
N GLU A 140 0.06 9.96 29.39
CA GLU A 140 0.53 10.19 30.77
C GLU A 140 1.77 9.34 31.11
N ASP A 141 1.95 8.21 30.41
CA ASP A 141 3.06 7.28 30.62
C ASP A 141 4.31 7.66 29.81
N ILE A 142 4.22 8.67 28.93
CA ILE A 142 5.29 9.02 27.98
C ILE A 142 6.24 10.03 28.61
N THR A 143 7.53 9.68 28.66
CA THR A 143 8.56 10.57 29.18
C THR A 143 9.07 11.57 28.12
N PRO A 144 9.65 12.71 28.53
CA PRO A 144 10.29 13.65 27.59
C PRO A 144 11.42 13.01 26.76
N GLU A 145 12.18 12.09 27.36
CA GLU A 145 13.27 11.36 26.70
C GLU A 145 12.73 10.44 25.59
N GLU A 146 11.58 9.79 25.83
CA GLU A 146 10.92 8.98 24.81
C GLU A 146 10.40 9.82 23.64
N ILE A 147 9.86 11.02 23.91
CA ILE A 147 9.42 11.95 22.87
C ILE A 147 10.59 12.35 21.97
N GLU A 148 11.75 12.63 22.56
CA GLU A 148 12.97 12.95 21.81
C GLU A 148 13.42 11.75 20.96
N ARG A 149 13.49 10.56 21.55
CA ARG A 149 13.83 9.30 20.86
C ARG A 149 12.89 9.02 19.69
N PHE A 150 11.58 9.16 19.88
CA PHE A 150 10.59 8.98 18.81
C PHE A 150 10.71 10.05 17.73
N SER A 151 10.96 11.30 18.10
CA SER A 151 11.22 12.40 17.14
C SER A 151 12.45 12.10 16.27
N ASP A 152 13.52 11.62 16.88
CA ASP A 152 14.75 11.26 16.17
C ASP A 152 14.54 10.07 15.25
N HIS A 153 13.80 9.05 15.70
CA HIS A 153 13.41 7.96 14.82
C HIS A 153 12.58 8.45 13.62
N ILE A 154 11.61 9.35 13.79
CA ILE A 154 10.86 9.94 12.65
C ILE A 154 11.77 10.71 11.71
N LYS A 155 12.76 11.45 12.24
CA LYS A 155 13.75 12.17 11.44
C LYS A 155 14.57 11.21 10.58
N GLN A 156 15.10 10.14 11.18
CA GLN A 156 15.86 9.12 10.45
C GLN A 156 14.99 8.42 9.42
N LEU A 157 13.76 8.07 9.78
CA LEU A 157 12.80 7.47 8.86
C LEU A 157 12.54 8.32 7.62
N ALA A 158 12.43 9.64 7.79
CA ALA A 158 12.26 10.56 6.66
C ALA A 158 13.51 10.61 5.77
N LEU A 159 14.71 10.54 6.35
CA LEU A 159 15.97 10.45 5.60
C LEU A 159 16.07 9.14 4.84
N ASP A 160 15.77 8.01 5.49
CA ASP A 160 15.78 6.69 4.88
C ASP A 160 14.80 6.61 3.70
N MET A 161 13.60 7.20 3.84
CA MET A 161 12.64 7.29 2.74
C MET A 161 13.18 8.12 1.57
N LYS A 162 13.88 9.24 1.83
CA LYS A 162 14.52 10.03 0.77
C LYS A 162 15.61 9.24 0.04
N VAL A 163 16.46 8.52 0.78
CA VAL A 163 17.53 7.69 0.21
C VAL A 163 16.94 6.54 -0.61
N ARG A 164 15.97 5.82 -0.03
CA ARG A 164 15.36 4.65 -0.66
C ARG A 164 14.62 4.96 -1.95
N PHE A 165 13.97 6.12 -2.02
CA PHE A 165 13.17 6.56 -3.18
C PHE A 165 13.84 7.69 -3.97
N ASN A 166 15.16 7.81 -3.87
CA ASN A 166 15.92 8.90 -4.51
C ASN A 166 15.73 8.94 -6.04
N ASP A 167 15.61 7.76 -6.66
CA ASP A 167 15.31 7.57 -8.08
C ASP A 167 13.95 8.18 -8.48
N ILE A 168 12.89 7.88 -7.73
CA ILE A 168 11.53 8.40 -7.96
C ILE A 168 11.47 9.89 -7.63
N LEU A 169 12.11 10.32 -6.54
CA LEU A 169 12.07 11.71 -6.10
C LEU A 169 12.80 12.63 -7.08
N ASN A 170 13.94 12.21 -7.63
CA ASN A 170 14.70 12.99 -8.61
C ASN A 170 14.17 12.85 -10.04
N PHE A 171 13.19 11.99 -10.27
CA PHE A 171 12.56 11.86 -11.57
C PHE A 171 11.93 13.19 -12.00
N LYS A 172 12.42 13.77 -13.10
CA LYS A 172 11.95 15.07 -13.60
C LYS A 172 10.58 14.90 -14.23
N ILE A 173 9.59 15.60 -13.67
CA ILE A 173 8.22 15.62 -14.19
C ILE A 173 7.88 17.07 -14.46
N SER A 174 7.62 17.38 -15.73
CA SER A 174 7.23 18.72 -16.16
C SER A 174 5.74 18.95 -15.92
N ASN A 175 5.33 20.20 -15.67
CA ASN A 175 3.94 20.54 -15.36
C ASN A 175 2.95 20.09 -16.45
N TRP A 176 3.39 20.11 -17.72
CA TRP A 176 2.54 19.70 -18.85
C TRP A 176 2.18 18.22 -18.81
N MET A 177 2.96 17.38 -18.10
CA MET A 177 2.71 15.96 -17.93
C MET A 177 1.55 15.68 -16.95
N PHE A 178 1.07 16.69 -16.23
CA PHE A 178 -0.14 16.62 -15.41
C PHE A 178 -1.35 17.18 -16.17
N ASN A 179 -1.17 18.36 -16.77
CA ASN A 179 -2.19 19.01 -17.56
C ASN A 179 -1.54 19.84 -18.68
N PRO A 180 -1.49 19.33 -19.92
CA PRO A 180 -0.88 20.06 -21.02
C PRO A 180 -1.70 21.28 -21.46
N PHE A 181 -2.99 21.36 -21.09
CA PHE A 181 -3.89 22.42 -21.52
C PHE A 181 -3.77 23.72 -20.70
N THR A 182 -3.18 23.66 -19.50
CA THR A 182 -3.11 24.82 -18.58
C THR A 182 -1.71 25.43 -18.43
N VAL A 183 -0.68 24.82 -19.00
CA VAL A 183 0.72 25.24 -18.81
C VAL A 183 1.08 26.39 -19.73
N ASP A 184 1.84 27.38 -19.25
CA ASP A 184 2.39 28.40 -20.14
C ASP A 184 3.43 27.77 -21.08
N VAL A 185 3.26 27.96 -22.39
CA VAL A 185 4.14 27.40 -23.42
C VAL A 185 5.57 27.96 -23.26
N ASN A 186 5.69 29.21 -22.78
CA ASN A 186 6.99 29.85 -22.60
C ASN A 186 7.81 29.26 -21.46
N GLU A 187 7.17 28.59 -20.50
CA GLU A 187 7.83 27.96 -19.34
C GLU A 187 8.27 26.51 -19.62
N VAL A 188 7.94 25.96 -20.79
CA VAL A 188 8.30 24.59 -21.17
C VAL A 188 9.55 24.57 -22.05
N ASP A 189 10.32 23.47 -21.96
CA ASP A 189 11.44 23.21 -22.85
C ASP A 189 11.04 23.41 -24.32
N ILE A 190 11.88 24.13 -25.06
CA ILE A 190 11.69 24.53 -26.48
C ILE A 190 11.25 23.35 -27.35
N VAL A 191 11.75 22.15 -27.06
CA VAL A 191 11.48 20.90 -27.78
C VAL A 191 9.98 20.56 -27.81
N PHE A 192 9.21 20.92 -26.79
CA PHE A 192 7.79 20.58 -26.64
C PHE A 192 6.83 21.74 -26.95
N GLN A 193 7.33 22.96 -27.14
CA GLN A 193 6.49 24.16 -27.22
C GLN A 193 5.47 24.10 -28.38
N GLU A 194 5.91 23.68 -29.57
CA GLU A 194 5.05 23.53 -30.74
C GLU A 194 3.97 22.46 -30.52
N GLU A 195 4.36 21.25 -30.09
CA GLU A 195 3.42 20.14 -29.85
C GLU A 195 2.40 20.47 -28.74
N ILE A 196 2.83 21.18 -27.68
CA ILE A 196 1.92 21.63 -26.60
C ILE A 196 0.95 22.68 -27.14
N LEU A 197 1.43 23.62 -27.97
CA LEU A 197 0.59 24.64 -28.55
C LEU A 197 -0.47 24.02 -29.46
N GLU A 198 -0.08 23.09 -30.33
CA GLU A 198 -1.00 22.34 -31.18
C GLU A 198 -2.01 21.53 -30.37
N LEU A 199 -1.55 20.81 -29.34
CA LEU A 199 -2.41 20.02 -28.46
C LEU A 199 -3.43 20.89 -27.71
N LYS A 200 -3.05 22.11 -27.31
CA LYS A 200 -3.97 23.06 -26.63
C LYS A 200 -5.16 23.46 -27.49
N TYR A 201 -4.97 23.57 -28.79
CA TYR A 201 -6.02 23.90 -29.76
C TYR A 201 -6.74 22.66 -30.31
N ASP A 202 -6.31 21.44 -29.96
CA ASP A 202 -7.02 20.20 -30.26
C ASP A 202 -8.18 19.98 -29.27
N GLU A 203 -9.36 20.46 -29.67
CA GLU A 203 -10.60 20.31 -28.91
C GLU A 203 -11.05 18.82 -28.77
N GLU A 204 -10.68 17.92 -29.70
CA GLU A 204 -10.97 16.49 -29.57
C GLU A 204 -10.18 15.91 -28.38
N SER A 205 -8.88 16.20 -28.34
CA SER A 205 -7.98 15.77 -27.27
C SER A 205 -8.34 16.39 -25.91
N LYS A 206 -8.69 17.68 -25.89
CA LYS A 206 -9.14 18.38 -24.68
C LYS A 206 -10.42 17.77 -24.11
N ASN A 207 -11.39 17.47 -24.97
CA ASN A 207 -12.61 16.79 -24.56
C ASN A 207 -12.34 15.37 -24.03
N SER A 208 -11.44 14.63 -24.68
CA SER A 208 -11.02 13.31 -24.20
C SER A 208 -10.37 13.38 -22.82
N PHE A 209 -9.46 14.34 -22.61
CA PHE A 209 -8.81 14.58 -21.32
C PHE A 209 -9.83 14.92 -20.22
N ASN A 210 -10.76 15.84 -20.49
CA ASN A 210 -11.78 16.23 -19.51
C ASN A 210 -12.72 15.08 -19.13
N LYS A 211 -13.03 14.19 -20.09
CA LYS A 211 -13.94 13.05 -19.86
C LYS A 211 -13.26 11.85 -19.21
N HIS A 212 -12.02 11.54 -19.59
CA HIS A 212 -11.38 10.25 -19.27
C HIS A 212 -10.01 10.38 -18.60
N GLY A 213 -9.49 11.60 -18.44
CA GLY A 213 -8.20 11.88 -17.82
C GLY A 213 -6.99 11.65 -18.72
N ILE A 214 -5.81 11.96 -18.16
CA ILE A 214 -4.54 12.01 -18.89
C ILE A 214 -4.10 10.65 -19.45
N ALA A 215 -4.29 9.57 -18.69
CA ALA A 215 -3.88 8.23 -19.14
C ALA A 215 -4.60 7.82 -20.44
N LYS A 216 -5.90 8.16 -20.55
CA LYS A 216 -6.70 7.81 -21.72
C LYS A 216 -6.41 8.68 -22.94
N LEU A 217 -6.11 9.97 -22.72
CA LEU A 217 -5.63 10.88 -23.76
C LEU A 217 -4.44 10.25 -24.48
N TRP A 218 -3.40 9.91 -23.72
CA TRP A 218 -2.15 9.42 -24.27
C TRP A 218 -2.28 7.99 -24.84
N GLN A 219 -3.18 7.15 -24.34
CA GLN A 219 -3.48 5.84 -24.94
C GLN A 219 -4.10 5.91 -26.35
N ASN A 220 -4.51 7.07 -26.83
CA ASN A 220 -5.09 7.22 -28.17
C ASN A 220 -4.03 6.97 -29.25
N LYS A 221 -4.34 6.10 -30.22
CA LYS A 221 -3.46 5.71 -31.34
C LYS A 221 -3.02 6.88 -32.22
N LYS A 222 -3.70 8.03 -32.15
CA LYS A 222 -3.32 9.27 -32.86
C LYS A 222 -2.12 9.98 -32.20
N MET A 223 -1.97 9.90 -30.87
CA MET A 223 -0.97 10.68 -30.11
C MET A 223 0.48 10.44 -30.56
N PRO A 224 0.94 9.20 -30.81
CA PRO A 224 2.32 8.97 -31.26
C PRO A 224 2.64 9.58 -32.63
N LYS A 225 1.61 9.86 -33.45
CA LYS A 225 1.76 10.41 -34.79
C LYS A 225 1.68 11.94 -34.81
N LEU A 226 0.77 12.49 -34.01
CA LEU A 226 0.54 13.94 -33.93
C LEU A 226 1.53 14.63 -32.98
N TYR A 227 1.84 13.99 -31.84
CA TYR A 227 2.68 14.57 -30.78
C TYR A 227 3.80 13.59 -30.37
N PRO A 228 4.70 13.24 -31.30
CA PRO A 228 5.69 12.19 -31.08
C PRO A 228 6.65 12.51 -29.91
N LYS A 229 7.13 13.75 -29.77
CA LYS A 229 8.09 14.12 -28.71
C LYS A 229 7.42 14.04 -27.34
N MET A 230 6.21 14.58 -27.21
CA MET A 230 5.46 14.50 -25.95
C MET A 230 5.09 13.06 -25.60
N TRP A 231 4.67 12.26 -26.59
CA TRP A 231 4.32 10.86 -26.36
C TRP A 231 5.50 10.01 -25.91
N GLU A 232 6.70 10.22 -26.49
CA GLU A 232 7.93 9.55 -26.09
C GLU A 232 8.29 9.82 -24.61
N ASN A 233 7.99 11.01 -24.10
CA ASN A 233 8.18 11.31 -22.68
C ASN A 233 7.06 10.74 -21.81
N MET A 234 5.81 10.81 -22.26
CA MET A 234 4.66 10.31 -21.50
C MET A 234 4.64 8.79 -21.38
N LYS A 235 5.10 8.05 -22.41
CA LYS A 235 5.16 6.59 -22.34
C LYS A 235 6.08 6.12 -21.22
N ASN A 236 7.18 6.84 -20.95
CA ASN A 236 8.12 6.53 -19.87
C ASN A 236 7.54 6.75 -18.47
N ILE A 237 6.36 7.39 -18.38
CA ILE A 237 5.66 7.66 -17.12
C ILE A 237 4.43 6.74 -16.94
N LEU A 238 3.72 6.50 -18.04
CA LEU A 238 2.44 5.78 -18.04
C LEU A 238 2.58 4.27 -18.21
N ILE A 239 3.62 3.80 -18.91
CA ILE A 239 3.82 2.37 -19.19
C ILE A 239 4.48 1.63 -18.02
N PRO A 240 5.51 2.16 -17.34
CA PRO A 240 6.18 1.41 -16.30
C PRO A 240 5.23 1.02 -15.17
N PHE A 241 5.48 -0.15 -14.58
CA PHE A 241 4.83 -0.57 -13.35
C PHE A 241 5.69 -0.12 -12.17
N PRO A 242 5.35 1.00 -11.49
CA PRO A 242 6.20 1.54 -10.44
C PRO A 242 6.19 0.69 -9.16
N THR A 243 5.27 -0.28 -9.06
CA THR A 243 5.15 -1.18 -7.92
C THR A 243 5.08 -2.63 -8.37
N SER A 244 5.50 -3.54 -7.49
CA SER A 244 5.36 -4.99 -7.67
C SER A 244 3.91 -5.47 -7.65
N TYR A 245 2.91 -4.58 -7.49
CA TYR A 245 1.52 -4.97 -7.26
C TYR A 245 0.95 -5.92 -8.32
N LEU A 246 1.15 -5.62 -9.62
CA LEU A 246 0.65 -6.49 -10.68
C LEU A 246 1.39 -7.83 -10.73
N VAL A 247 2.68 -7.83 -10.41
CA VAL A 247 3.49 -9.04 -10.31
C VAL A 247 3.00 -9.90 -9.14
N GLU A 248 2.81 -9.31 -7.96
CA GLU A 248 2.28 -9.99 -6.77
C GLU A 248 0.85 -10.49 -6.96
N SER A 249 0.00 -9.70 -7.64
CA SER A 249 -1.36 -10.10 -8.02
C SER A 249 -1.32 -11.31 -8.95
N GLY A 250 -0.38 -11.32 -9.90
CA GLY A 250 -0.13 -12.45 -10.79
C GLY A 250 0.30 -13.69 -10.00
N PHE A 251 1.33 -13.59 -9.17
CA PHE A 251 1.76 -14.71 -8.32
C PHE A 251 0.63 -15.22 -7.42
N SER A 252 -0.21 -14.33 -6.87
CA SER A 252 -1.38 -14.72 -6.08
C SER A 252 -2.39 -15.48 -6.92
N ALA A 253 -2.67 -15.05 -8.15
CA ALA A 253 -3.54 -15.75 -9.08
C ALA A 253 -2.98 -17.14 -9.43
N VAL A 254 -1.68 -17.24 -9.76
CA VAL A 254 -1.01 -18.53 -10.01
C VAL A 254 -1.11 -19.44 -8.78
N ASN A 255 -0.82 -18.93 -7.59
CA ASN A 255 -0.91 -19.71 -6.36
C ASN A 255 -2.35 -20.19 -6.09
N ASN A 256 -3.36 -19.38 -6.39
CA ASN A 256 -4.76 -19.81 -6.28
C ASN A 256 -5.11 -20.93 -7.26
N ILE A 257 -4.70 -20.78 -8.53
CA ILE A 257 -4.86 -21.82 -9.57
C ILE A 257 -4.16 -23.13 -9.13
N MET A 258 -2.98 -23.00 -8.54
CA MET A 258 -2.12 -24.13 -8.15
C MET A 258 -2.53 -24.81 -6.83
N SER A 259 -3.06 -24.06 -5.85
CA SER A 259 -3.29 -24.55 -4.48
C SER A 259 -4.70 -25.09 -4.18
N LYS A 260 -5.71 -24.78 -5.01
CA LYS A 260 -7.10 -25.24 -4.76
C LYS A 260 -7.85 -25.76 -5.99
N GLN A 261 -7.60 -25.22 -7.17
CA GLN A 261 -8.33 -25.60 -8.39
C GLN A 261 -7.69 -26.78 -9.14
N ARG A 262 -6.50 -27.25 -8.76
CA ARG A 262 -5.82 -28.37 -9.43
C ARG A 262 -6.53 -29.72 -9.23
N ASN A 263 -7.25 -29.89 -8.12
CA ASN A 263 -7.98 -31.13 -7.79
C ASN A 263 -9.44 -31.15 -8.31
N ARG A 264 -9.89 -30.11 -9.03
CA ARG A 264 -11.22 -30.04 -9.64
C ARG A 264 -11.07 -29.72 -11.12
N LEU A 265 -11.64 -30.54 -11.99
CA LEU A 265 -11.68 -30.35 -13.45
C LEU A 265 -12.67 -29.23 -13.84
N ASN A 266 -12.62 -28.06 -13.19
CA ASN A 266 -13.44 -26.89 -13.55
C ASN A 266 -12.64 -25.98 -14.49
N ILE A 267 -12.65 -26.31 -15.79
CA ILE A 267 -11.97 -25.54 -16.85
C ILE A 267 -12.56 -24.13 -17.01
N THR A 268 -13.85 -23.94 -16.72
CA THR A 268 -14.58 -22.67 -16.82
C THR A 268 -14.29 -21.71 -15.66
N GLU A 269 -14.08 -22.21 -14.44
CA GLU A 269 -13.70 -21.38 -13.27
C GLU A 269 -12.19 -21.21 -13.11
N ARG A 270 -11.40 -21.98 -13.86
CA ARG A 270 -9.94 -21.97 -13.78
C ARG A 270 -9.35 -20.61 -14.16
N GLY A 271 -10.03 -19.91 -15.07
CA GLY A 271 -9.61 -18.61 -15.62
C GLY A 271 -8.27 -18.68 -16.35
N ASP A 272 -8.12 -17.97 -17.47
CA ASP A 272 -6.78 -17.67 -17.98
C ASP A 272 -6.11 -16.69 -17.00
N PHE A 273 -4.80 -16.82 -16.79
CA PHE A 273 -3.99 -15.85 -16.04
C PHE A 273 -4.25 -14.40 -16.49
N ARG A 274 -4.52 -14.21 -17.79
CA ARG A 274 -4.91 -12.94 -18.39
C ARG A 274 -6.23 -12.38 -17.83
N LEU A 275 -7.21 -13.23 -17.49
CA LEU A 275 -8.50 -12.83 -16.93
C LEU A 275 -8.39 -12.39 -15.47
N PHE A 276 -7.43 -12.91 -14.71
CA PHE A 276 -7.22 -12.48 -13.32
C PHE A 276 -6.49 -11.14 -13.20
N LEU A 277 -5.68 -10.78 -14.20
CA LEU A 277 -4.90 -9.54 -14.22
C LEU A 277 -5.56 -8.41 -15.00
N THR A 278 -6.64 -8.69 -15.75
CA THR A 278 -7.33 -7.71 -16.57
C THR A 278 -8.82 -7.72 -16.26
N LYS A 279 -9.52 -6.62 -16.60
CA LYS A 279 -11.00 -6.58 -16.60
C LYS A 279 -11.59 -7.08 -17.92
N ILE A 280 -10.82 -7.84 -18.70
CA ILE A 280 -11.28 -8.36 -19.98
C ILE A 280 -12.23 -9.52 -19.65
N GLU A 281 -13.48 -9.37 -20.03
CA GLU A 281 -14.44 -10.47 -19.99
C GLU A 281 -14.35 -11.23 -21.32
N PRO A 282 -14.11 -12.54 -21.31
CA PRO A 282 -14.08 -13.33 -22.54
C PRO A 282 -15.51 -13.42 -23.09
N ASP A 283 -15.67 -13.19 -24.39
CA ASP A 283 -16.94 -13.46 -25.06
C ASP A 283 -17.14 -14.97 -25.16
N MET A 284 -17.77 -15.53 -24.13
CA MET A 284 -18.01 -16.96 -24.00
C MET A 284 -18.90 -17.49 -25.14
N ASN A 285 -19.82 -16.68 -25.64
CA ASN A 285 -20.74 -17.09 -26.71
C ASN A 285 -19.97 -17.27 -28.03
N GLU A 286 -19.08 -16.34 -28.36
CA GLU A 286 -18.22 -16.46 -29.53
C GLU A 286 -17.27 -17.66 -29.42
N ILE A 287 -16.68 -17.89 -28.24
CA ILE A 287 -15.75 -19.01 -28.01
C ILE A 287 -16.46 -20.36 -28.15
N ILE A 288 -17.66 -20.51 -27.56
CA ILE A 288 -18.46 -21.74 -27.66
C ILE A 288 -18.88 -21.99 -29.11
N SER A 289 -19.26 -20.95 -29.85
CA SER A 289 -19.68 -21.08 -31.26
C SER A 289 -18.57 -21.62 -32.18
N LYS A 290 -17.29 -21.39 -31.83
CA LYS A 290 -16.12 -21.87 -32.58
C LYS A 290 -15.61 -23.22 -32.10
N HIS A 291 -16.20 -23.80 -31.04
CA HIS A 291 -15.74 -25.07 -30.49
C HIS A 291 -16.33 -26.24 -31.28
N GLN A 292 -15.49 -26.92 -32.06
CA GLN A 292 -15.85 -28.18 -32.71
C GLN A 292 -15.84 -29.30 -31.67
N ALA A 293 -17.00 -29.88 -31.36
CA ALA A 293 -17.07 -31.06 -30.52
C ALA A 293 -16.35 -32.23 -31.20
N GLN A 294 -15.20 -32.63 -30.67
CA GLN A 294 -14.60 -33.89 -31.09
C GLN A 294 -15.39 -35.03 -30.45
N GLY A 295 -16.14 -35.75 -31.28
CA GLY A 295 -16.79 -36.99 -30.85
C GLY A 295 -15.73 -37.97 -30.37
N SER A 296 -15.88 -38.46 -29.13
CA SER A 296 -15.09 -39.59 -28.66
C SER A 296 -15.48 -40.84 -29.46
N HIS A 297 -14.50 -41.47 -30.11
CA HIS A 297 -14.62 -42.80 -30.69
C HIS A 297 -14.60 -43.89 -29.61
#